data_AF-A0A6A3QLI2-F1
#
_entry.id   AF-A0A6A3QLI2-F1
#
_cell.length_a   1.000
_cell.length_b   1.000
_cell.length_c   1.000
_cell.angle_alpha   90.00
_cell.angle_beta   90.00
_cell.angle_gamma   90.00
#
_symmetry.space_group_name_H-M   'P 1'
#
loop_
_entity.id
_entity.type
_entity.pdbx_description
1 polymer ?
#
loop_
_entity_poly.entity_id
_entity_poly.type
_entity_poly.pdbx_seq_one_letter_code
_entity_poly.pdbx_strand_id
1 'polypeptide(L)'
;MGINVAVYAAMSGDLPLLNWLSLKEPDVFNDPFYRVEHVAFDIAAARGDFETVQWLVATFPDAAWSLAPAALGGNLELVEWLHENANIDETQR
;
A
#
# COMPACT_ATOMS: atom_id res chain seq x y z
N MET A 1 5.19 -0.38 -19.22
CA MET A 1 6.02 -1.46 -18.64
C MET A 1 6.48 -1.15 -17.21
N GLY A 2 6.36 0.10 -16.70
CA GLY A 2 6.72 0.48 -15.32
C GLY A 2 5.75 0.00 -14.22
N ILE A 3 4.45 -0.14 -14.52
CA ILE A 3 3.42 -0.61 -13.56
C ILE A 3 3.77 -1.97 -12.94
N ASN A 4 4.29 -2.93 -13.74
CA ASN A 4 4.70 -4.23 -13.21
C ASN A 4 5.87 -4.12 -12.24
N VAL A 5 6.82 -3.20 -12.47
CA VAL A 5 8.02 -3.08 -11.62
C VAL A 5 7.67 -2.57 -10.23
N ALA A 6 6.77 -1.59 -10.13
CA ALA A 6 6.32 -1.06 -8.84
C ALA A 6 5.49 -2.10 -8.05
N VAL A 7 4.62 -2.84 -8.74
CA VAL A 7 3.88 -3.95 -8.12
C VAL A 7 4.84 -5.05 -7.65
N TYR A 8 5.83 -5.44 -8.44
CA TYR A 8 6.84 -6.42 -8.03
C TYR A 8 7.68 -5.95 -6.84
N ALA A 9 8.04 -4.66 -6.78
CA ALA A 9 8.79 -4.06 -5.67
C ALA A 9 7.98 -4.07 -4.36
N ALA A 10 6.69 -3.75 -4.44
CA ALA A 10 5.78 -3.87 -3.30
C ALA A 10 5.56 -5.33 -2.90
N MET A 11 5.43 -6.23 -3.88
CA MET A 11 5.31 -7.67 -3.65
C MET A 11 6.54 -8.26 -2.96
N SER A 12 7.74 -7.72 -3.18
CA SER A 12 8.96 -8.19 -2.53
C SER A 12 9.20 -7.58 -1.13
N GLY A 13 8.52 -6.48 -0.78
CA GLY A 13 8.81 -5.71 0.45
C GLY A 13 10.13 -4.92 0.35
N ASP A 14 10.55 -4.60 -0.88
CA ASP A 14 11.87 -4.02 -1.14
C ASP A 14 11.77 -2.49 -1.09
N LEU A 15 11.71 -1.96 0.14
CA LEU A 15 11.63 -0.52 0.44
C LEU A 15 12.67 0.34 -0.33
N PRO A 16 13.94 -0.09 -0.48
CA PRO A 16 14.92 0.63 -1.30
C PRO A 16 14.48 0.82 -2.76
N LEU A 17 13.82 -0.19 -3.35
CA LEU A 17 13.37 -0.14 -4.74
C LEU A 17 12.12 0.74 -4.89
N LEU A 18 11.20 0.68 -3.93
CA LEU A 18 10.05 1.60 -3.87
C LEU A 18 10.49 3.05 -3.73
N ASN A 19 11.47 3.32 -2.86
CA ASN A 19 12.03 4.66 -2.69
C ASN A 19 12.71 5.14 -3.97
N TRP A 20 13.49 4.27 -4.63
CA TRP A 20 14.13 4.59 -5.93
C TRP A 20 13.10 4.90 -7.02
N LEU A 21 12.02 4.12 -7.12
CA LEU A 21 10.93 4.34 -8.06
C LEU A 21 10.21 5.66 -7.79
N SER A 22 9.92 5.98 -6.54
CA SER A 22 9.29 7.26 -6.17
C SER A 22 10.12 8.48 -6.57
N LEU A 23 11.46 8.35 -6.52
CA LEU A 23 12.41 9.41 -6.87
C LEU A 23 12.69 9.52 -8.37
N LYS A 24 12.60 8.42 -9.12
CA LYS A 24 13.02 8.37 -10.52
C LYS A 24 11.88 8.39 -11.51
N GLU A 25 10.74 7.80 -11.17
CA GLU A 25 9.57 7.68 -12.04
C GLU A 25 8.27 7.92 -11.24
N PRO A 26 7.99 9.16 -10.81
CA PRO A 26 6.78 9.48 -10.06
C PRO A 26 5.49 9.23 -10.85
N ASP A 27 5.56 9.29 -12.18
CA ASP A 27 4.43 9.03 -13.08
C ASP A 27 3.90 7.59 -12.99
N VAL A 28 4.71 6.64 -12.48
CA VAL A 28 4.28 5.24 -12.26
C VAL A 28 3.21 5.14 -11.17
N PHE A 29 3.20 6.07 -10.22
CA PHE A 29 2.19 6.14 -9.16
C PHE A 29 1.00 7.03 -9.53
N ASN A 30 1.04 7.69 -10.69
CA ASN A 30 0.06 8.68 -11.11
C ASN A 30 -0.83 8.18 -12.26
N ASP A 31 -0.89 6.86 -12.47
CA ASP A 31 -1.75 6.24 -13.47
C ASP A 31 -3.20 6.15 -12.95
N PRO A 32 -4.16 6.86 -13.56
CA PRO A 32 -5.54 6.87 -13.07
C PRO A 32 -6.29 5.54 -13.29
N PHE A 33 -5.75 4.63 -14.11
CA PHE A 33 -6.32 3.30 -14.37
C PHE A 33 -5.73 2.22 -13.47
N TYR A 34 -4.51 2.40 -12.97
CA TYR A 34 -3.85 1.49 -12.04
C TYR A 34 -3.38 2.24 -10.80
N ARG A 35 -4.18 2.16 -9.73
CA ARG A 35 -3.85 2.64 -8.38
C ARG A 35 -2.79 1.74 -7.76
N VAL A 36 -1.54 1.88 -8.20
CA VAL A 36 -0.41 1.03 -7.81
C VAL A 36 -0.20 1.05 -6.30
N GLU A 37 -0.44 2.18 -5.66
CA GLU A 37 -0.40 2.36 -4.21
C GLU A 37 -1.42 1.50 -3.48
N HIS A 38 -2.64 1.35 -4.02
CA HIS A 38 -3.66 0.44 -3.46
C HIS A 38 -3.26 -1.03 -3.62
N VAL A 39 -2.75 -1.42 -4.79
CA VAL A 39 -2.28 -2.80 -5.02
C VAL A 39 -1.08 -3.13 -4.13
N ALA A 40 -0.14 -2.20 -4.00
CA ALA A 40 1.01 -2.32 -3.11
C ALA A 40 0.57 -2.47 -1.65
N PHE A 41 -0.40 -1.65 -1.23
CA PHE A 41 -0.97 -1.71 0.11
C PHE A 41 -1.67 -3.04 0.37
N ASP A 42 -2.54 -3.50 -0.52
CA ASP A 42 -3.30 -4.74 -0.33
C ASP A 42 -2.36 -5.93 -0.11
N ILE A 43 -1.26 -5.98 -0.89
CA ILE A 43 -0.27 -7.04 -0.80
C ILE A 43 0.55 -6.92 0.49
N ALA A 44 1.04 -5.73 0.82
CA ALA A 44 1.81 -5.49 2.03
C ALA A 44 0.97 -5.80 3.29
N ALA A 45 -0.28 -5.36 3.30
CA ALA A 45 -1.23 -5.58 4.38
C ALA A 45 -1.59 -7.07 4.55
N ALA A 46 -1.84 -7.78 3.45
CA ALA A 46 -2.07 -9.23 3.50
C ALA A 46 -0.84 -10.01 4.01
N ARG A 47 0.38 -9.51 3.79
CA ARG A 47 1.61 -10.11 4.30
C ARG A 47 1.94 -9.70 5.74
N GLY A 48 1.30 -8.66 6.27
CA GLY A 48 1.62 -8.10 7.58
C GLY A 48 2.89 -7.23 7.57
N ASP A 49 3.27 -6.71 6.41
CA ASP A 49 4.43 -5.85 6.26
C ASP A 49 4.10 -4.42 6.75
N PHE A 50 4.22 -4.26 8.06
CA PHE A 50 3.94 -3.01 8.77
C PHE A 50 4.71 -1.80 8.23
N GLU A 51 5.98 -1.99 7.87
CA GLU A 51 6.87 -0.89 7.50
C GLU A 51 6.48 -0.32 6.13
N THR A 52 6.17 -1.20 5.17
CA THR A 52 5.65 -0.80 3.86
C THR A 52 4.27 -0.15 3.97
N VAL A 53 3.39 -0.67 4.83
CA VAL A 53 2.05 -0.09 5.06
C VAL A 53 2.14 1.30 5.65
N GLN A 54 2.98 1.50 6.67
CA GLN A 54 3.22 2.82 7.26
C GLN A 54 3.74 3.83 6.24
N TRP A 55 4.69 3.40 5.40
CA TRP A 55 5.23 4.26 4.33
C TRP A 55 4.15 4.66 3.32
N LEU A 56 3.30 3.71 2.88
CA LEU A 56 2.22 3.99 1.94
C LEU A 56 1.18 4.95 2.53
N VAL A 57 0.74 4.72 3.76
CA VAL A 57 -0.23 5.61 4.44
C VAL A 57 0.36 7.01 4.65
N ALA A 58 1.64 7.12 4.99
CA ALA A 58 2.31 8.40 5.15
C ALA A 58 2.54 9.15 3.83
N THR A 59 2.79 8.41 2.73
CA THR A 59 3.06 8.99 1.40
C THR A 59 1.78 9.41 0.69
N PHE A 60 0.68 8.69 0.92
CA PHE A 60 -0.62 8.98 0.30
C PHE A 60 -1.70 9.18 1.39
N PRO A 61 -1.67 10.31 2.11
CA PRO A 61 -2.62 10.60 3.19
C PRO A 61 -4.07 10.81 2.69
N ASP A 62 -4.22 11.21 1.43
CA ASP A 62 -5.54 11.42 0.81
C ASP A 62 -6.17 10.12 0.27
N ALA A 63 -5.40 9.03 0.20
CA ALA A 63 -5.90 7.73 -0.27
C ALA A 63 -6.75 7.05 0.81
N ALA A 64 -7.81 6.36 0.38
CA ALA A 64 -8.66 5.58 1.27
C ALA A 64 -8.24 4.11 1.22
N TRP A 65 -7.89 3.55 2.37
CA TRP A 65 -7.30 2.22 2.50
C TRP A 65 -8.34 1.20 3.01
N SER A 66 -8.27 -0.04 2.52
CA SER A 66 -9.16 -1.11 2.99
C SER A 66 -8.54 -1.89 4.14
N LEU A 67 -9.33 -2.26 5.14
CA LEU A 67 -8.89 -3.17 6.21
C LEU A 67 -8.93 -4.65 5.77
N ALA A 68 -9.65 -4.97 4.69
CA ALA A 68 -9.89 -6.34 4.26
C ALA A 68 -8.59 -7.14 4.00
N PRO A 69 -7.54 -6.59 3.34
CA PRO A 69 -6.31 -7.35 3.08
C PRO A 69 -5.56 -7.68 4.37
N ALA A 70 -5.44 -6.73 5.31
CA ALA A 70 -4.82 -6.97 6.61
C ALA A 70 -5.58 -8.03 7.43
N ALA A 71 -6.91 -7.99 7.39
CA ALA A 71 -7.77 -8.98 8.04
C ALA A 71 -7.64 -10.37 7.40
N LEU A 72 -7.56 -10.45 6.06
CA LEU A 72 -7.32 -11.71 5.33
C LEU A 72 -5.95 -12.32 5.66
N GLY A 73 -4.94 -11.49 5.87
CA GLY A 73 -3.61 -11.90 6.32
C GLY A 73 -3.57 -12.39 7.77
N GLY A 74 -4.63 -12.19 8.55
CA GLY A 74 -4.67 -12.50 9.98
C GLY A 74 -3.87 -11.52 10.85
N ASN A 75 -3.52 -10.35 10.31
CA ASN A 75 -2.66 -9.36 10.96
C ASN A 75 -3.50 -8.39 11.79
N LEU A 76 -3.99 -8.84 12.95
CA LEU A 76 -4.89 -8.07 13.81
C LEU A 76 -4.27 -6.74 14.26
N GLU A 77 -2.99 -6.75 14.64
CA GLU A 77 -2.24 -5.54 15.04
C GLU A 77 -2.23 -4.49 13.93
N LEU A 78 -2.10 -4.93 12.67
CA LEU A 78 -2.09 -4.03 11.52
C LEU A 78 -3.48 -3.45 11.24
N VAL A 79 -4.53 -4.25 11.43
CA VAL A 79 -5.92 -3.78 11.31
C VAL A 79 -6.22 -2.72 12.36
N GLU A 80 -5.80 -2.93 13.61
CA GLU A 80 -5.94 -1.95 14.69
C GLU A 80 -5.19 -0.66 14.37
N TRP A 81 -3.93 -0.76 13.93
CA TRP A 81 -3.14 0.40 13.55
C TRP A 81 -3.77 1.19 12.39
N LEU A 82 -4.24 0.51 11.35
CA LEU A 82 -4.89 1.14 10.20
C LEU A 82 -6.21 1.82 10.59
N HIS A 83 -6.98 1.21 11.50
CA HIS A 83 -8.23 1.80 11.99
C HIS A 83 -7.99 3.11 12.75
N GLU A 84 -6.87 3.23 13.45
CA GLU A 84 -6.53 4.44 14.22
C GLU A 84 -5.75 5.49 13.42
N ASN A 85 -4.95 5.08 12.42
CA ASN A 85 -3.93 5.94 11.80
C ASN A 85 -4.10 6.16 10.29
N ALA A 86 -5.02 5.45 9.62
CA ALA A 86 -5.23 5.58 8.18
C ALA A 86 -6.67 6.05 7.86
N ASN A 87 -6.83 6.72 6.73
CA ASN A 87 -8.15 7.00 6.18
C ASN A 87 -8.72 5.70 5.61
N ILE A 88 -9.60 5.05 6.37
CA ILE A 88 -10.18 3.76 6.00
C ILE A 88 -11.44 3.95 5.16
N ASP A 89 -11.52 3.23 4.04
CA ASP A 89 -12.75 3.18 3.24
C ASP A 89 -13.77 2.26 3.93
N GLU A 90 -14.61 2.83 4.80
CA GLU A 90 -15.65 2.09 5.55
C GLU A 90 -16.84 1.66 4.67
N THR A 91 -16.79 1.87 3.35
CA THR A 91 -17.98 1.82 2.47
C THR A 91 -18.42 0.40 2.03
N GLN A 92 -17.87 -0.67 2.61
CA GLN A 92 -18.48 -2.01 2.50
C GLN A 92 -19.24 -2.36 3.78
N ARG A 93 -20.43 -1.76 3.94
CA ARG A 93 -21.45 -2.15 4.92
C ARG A 93 -22.67 -2.74 4.22
#